data_AF-A0A942CNM4-F1
#
_entry.id   AF-A0A942CNM4-F1
#
_cell.length_a   1.000
_cell.length_b   1.000
_cell.length_c   1.000
_cell.angle_alpha   90.00
_cell.angle_beta   90.00
_cell.angle_gamma   90.00
#
_symmetry.space_group_name_H-M   'P 1'
#
loop_
_entity.id
_entity.type
_entity.pdbx_description
1 polymer ?
#
loop_
_entity_poly.entity_id
_entity_poly.type
_entity_poly.pdbx_seq_one_letter_code
_entity_poly.pdbx_strand_id
1 'polypeptide(L)'
;MTVTDAELDTLSTSHDIIAIGAAADDERRRRHGARTTFVRVADVDAAPGAPTATPASAGEIRIVGTPLTREAAIARVREVVAAAGNTPVSAFSLADLERIAAAEQVPLRTFLEELKLAGLELVAQAPFDQLRDARLAIEEVNIAGLGLARLTIDKLPTADVPALYRQIAALQHDTGVIKTFAPLPRSVNPAVPTTGYDDVRRIALARLFITNIPSIQVDWSLYGPKLAQVALTVGADDLDSVSPIDEVPEGRRRAPLEEIRRNIAAAALEPVERDGRFDAR
;
A
#
# COMPACT_ATOMS: atom_id res chain seq x y z
N MET A 1 -21.19 16.38 1.64
CA MET A 1 -21.28 17.16 0.39
C MET A 1 -20.08 16.76 -0.45
N THR A 2 -20.25 16.43 -1.73
CA THR A 2 -19.12 16.08 -2.60
C THR A 2 -18.36 17.36 -2.94
N VAL A 3 -17.04 17.37 -2.73
CA VAL A 3 -16.19 18.53 -3.05
C VAL A 3 -16.18 18.74 -4.56
N THR A 4 -16.51 19.95 -5.01
CA THR A 4 -16.49 20.33 -6.43
C THR A 4 -15.05 20.56 -6.91
N ASP A 5 -14.81 20.50 -8.23
CA ASP A 5 -13.47 20.76 -8.78
C ASP A 5 -12.94 22.16 -8.40
N ALA A 6 -13.81 23.17 -8.35
CA ALA A 6 -13.43 24.52 -7.94
C ALA A 6 -13.03 24.61 -6.45
N GLU A 7 -13.75 23.93 -5.56
CA GLU A 7 -13.38 23.81 -4.16
C GLU A 7 -12.08 23.02 -3.99
N LEU A 8 -11.88 21.97 -4.80
CA LEU A 8 -10.70 21.13 -4.78
C LEU A 8 -9.44 21.92 -5.18
N ASP A 9 -9.52 22.73 -6.25
CA ASP A 9 -8.43 23.62 -6.67
C ASP A 9 -8.12 24.67 -5.58
N THR A 10 -9.16 25.21 -4.92
CA THR A 10 -9.01 26.14 -3.78
C THR A 10 -8.28 25.47 -2.60
N LEU A 11 -8.71 24.27 -2.20
CA LEU A 11 -8.08 23.48 -1.14
C LEU A 11 -6.64 23.07 -1.50
N SER A 12 -6.35 22.83 -2.77
CA SER A 12 -5.03 22.43 -3.24
C SER A 12 -3.98 23.54 -3.17
N THR A 13 -4.41 24.80 -3.15
CA THR A 13 -3.54 25.98 -3.03
C THR A 13 -3.54 26.58 -1.62
N SER A 14 -4.50 26.18 -0.78
CA SER A 14 -4.58 26.56 0.62
C SER A 14 -3.43 26.00 1.46
N HIS A 15 -3.07 26.74 2.51
CA HIS A 15 -2.16 26.29 3.57
C HIS A 15 -2.90 25.93 4.87
N ASP A 16 -4.23 26.02 4.86
CA ASP A 16 -5.07 25.62 5.98
C ASP A 16 -5.22 24.10 6.02
N ILE A 17 -4.25 23.45 6.65
CA ILE A 17 -4.22 21.99 6.77
C ILE A 17 -5.42 21.44 7.55
N ILE A 18 -6.02 22.24 8.42
CA ILE A 18 -7.19 21.83 9.20
C ILE A 18 -8.41 21.74 8.28
N ALA A 19 -8.65 22.77 7.46
CA ALA A 19 -9.76 22.75 6.50
C ALA A 19 -9.62 21.63 5.46
N ILE A 20 -8.40 21.42 4.92
CA ILE A 20 -8.13 20.34 3.96
C ILE A 20 -8.33 18.97 4.63
N GLY A 21 -7.80 18.80 5.84
CA GLY A 21 -7.94 17.57 6.63
C GLY A 21 -9.40 17.25 6.95
N ALA A 22 -10.18 18.24 7.38
CA ALA A 22 -11.60 18.09 7.68
C ALA A 22 -12.41 17.66 6.44
N ALA A 23 -12.18 18.30 5.29
CA ALA A 23 -12.83 17.91 4.04
C ALA A 23 -12.45 16.47 3.63
N ALA A 24 -11.19 16.06 3.82
CA ALA A 24 -10.75 14.71 3.54
C ALA A 24 -11.35 13.67 4.50
N ASP A 25 -11.45 13.97 5.80
CA ASP A 25 -12.11 13.10 6.78
C ASP A 25 -13.60 12.95 6.49
N ASP A 26 -14.29 14.03 6.13
CA ASP A 26 -15.70 13.98 5.72
C ASP A 26 -15.91 13.05 4.53
N GLU A 27 -15.04 13.13 3.51
CA GLU A 27 -15.11 12.25 2.35
C GLU A 27 -14.78 10.79 2.72
N ARG A 28 -13.81 10.58 3.60
CA ARG A 28 -13.49 9.24 4.13
C ARG A 28 -14.65 8.65 4.92
N ARG A 29 -15.30 9.41 5.80
CA ARG A 29 -16.47 8.98 6.58
C ARG A 29 -17.67 8.72 5.70
N ARG A 30 -17.85 9.50 4.63
CA ARG A 30 -18.90 9.26 3.63
C ARG A 30 -18.73 7.90 2.95
N ARG A 31 -17.49 7.48 2.66
CA ARG A 31 -17.19 6.19 2.01
C ARG A 31 -17.23 5.01 2.99
N HIS A 32 -16.66 5.18 4.17
CA HIS A 32 -16.29 4.06 5.04
C HIS A 32 -16.92 4.12 6.44
N GLY A 33 -17.70 5.16 6.75
CA GLY A 33 -18.24 5.37 8.10
C GLY A 33 -17.12 5.51 9.12
N ALA A 34 -17.25 4.79 10.25
CA ALA A 34 -16.20 4.70 11.27
C ALA A 34 -15.19 3.57 11.01
N ARG A 35 -15.46 2.66 10.06
CA ARG A 35 -14.62 1.48 9.81
C ARG A 35 -13.23 1.90 9.34
N THR A 36 -12.18 1.33 9.93
CA THR A 36 -10.78 1.47 9.51
C THR A 36 -10.16 0.09 9.43
N THR A 37 -9.56 -0.25 8.30
CA THR A 37 -8.91 -1.55 8.16
C THR A 37 -7.43 -1.49 8.54
N PHE A 38 -6.90 -2.64 8.96
CA PHE A 38 -5.47 -2.83 9.07
C PHE A 38 -5.09 -4.28 8.77
N VAL A 39 -3.86 -4.49 8.31
CA VAL A 39 -3.32 -5.83 8.05
C VAL A 39 -2.04 -6.07 8.82
N ARG A 40 -1.93 -7.26 9.42
CA ARG A 40 -0.69 -7.74 10.02
C ARG A 40 0.11 -8.53 8.99
N VAL A 41 1.35 -8.12 8.73
CA VAL A 41 2.15 -8.61 7.59
C VAL A 41 3.43 -9.26 8.10
N ALA A 42 3.65 -10.53 7.72
CA ALA A 42 4.94 -11.17 7.91
C ALA A 42 5.82 -10.97 6.67
N ASP A 43 6.83 -10.12 6.79
CA ASP A 43 7.82 -9.93 5.73
C ASP A 43 8.81 -11.11 5.72
N VAL A 44 9.06 -11.67 4.53
CA VAL A 44 10.06 -12.71 4.27
C VAL A 44 11.01 -12.24 3.18
N ASP A 45 12.30 -12.46 3.34
CA ASP A 45 13.31 -11.98 2.39
C ASP A 45 13.21 -12.71 1.03
N ALA A 46 13.46 -12.02 -0.07
CA ALA A 46 13.52 -12.57 -1.42
C ALA A 46 14.75 -13.46 -1.68
N ALA A 47 15.77 -13.40 -0.82
CA ALA A 47 16.99 -14.18 -0.94
C ALA A 47 16.71 -15.69 -0.85
N PRO A 48 17.35 -16.50 -1.72
CA PRO A 48 17.23 -17.95 -1.66
C PRO A 48 17.60 -18.52 -0.28
N GLY A 49 16.76 -19.40 0.27
CA GLY A 49 17.00 -20.07 1.56
C GLY A 49 16.78 -19.19 2.79
N ALA A 50 16.30 -17.95 2.62
CA ALA A 50 15.89 -17.13 3.76
C ALA A 50 14.68 -17.78 4.49
N PRO A 51 14.55 -17.62 5.81
CA PRO A 51 13.48 -18.23 6.59
C PRO A 51 12.08 -17.95 6.01
N THR A 52 11.21 -18.96 6.04
CA THR A 52 9.81 -18.88 5.57
C THR A 52 8.79 -19.05 6.69
N ALA A 53 9.23 -19.38 7.91
CA ALA A 53 8.35 -19.49 9.06
C ALA A 53 7.77 -18.12 9.41
N THR A 54 6.45 -18.04 9.47
CA THR A 54 5.73 -16.80 9.80
C THR A 54 4.73 -17.04 10.94
N PRO A 55 4.44 -16.02 11.76
CA PRO A 55 3.45 -16.15 12.82
C PRO A 55 2.05 -16.45 12.27
N ALA A 56 1.29 -17.33 12.93
CA ALA A 56 -0.09 -17.66 12.53
C ALA A 56 -1.05 -16.45 12.57
N SER A 57 -0.68 -15.40 13.31
CA SER A 57 -1.35 -14.11 13.36
C SER A 57 -1.26 -13.30 12.06
N ALA A 58 -0.31 -13.61 11.16
CA ALA A 58 -0.17 -12.90 9.89
C ALA A 58 -1.45 -13.00 9.06
N GLY A 59 -1.91 -11.87 8.55
CA GLY A 59 -2.99 -11.77 7.56
C GLY A 59 -2.47 -11.71 6.12
N GLU A 60 -1.16 -11.51 5.96
CA GLU A 60 -0.45 -11.51 4.69
C GLU A 60 1.00 -11.97 4.95
N ILE A 61 1.55 -12.79 4.05
CA ILE A 61 2.99 -13.05 3.97
C ILE A 61 3.51 -12.30 2.75
N ARG A 62 4.51 -11.45 2.95
CA ARG A 62 5.03 -10.56 1.91
C ARG A 62 6.48 -10.84 1.62
N ILE A 63 6.78 -11.23 0.38
CA ILE A 63 8.17 -11.39 -0.07
C ILE A 63 8.75 -10.02 -0.39
N VAL A 64 9.72 -9.58 0.43
CA VAL A 64 10.37 -8.27 0.34
C VAL A 64 11.78 -8.38 -0.21
N GLY A 65 12.24 -7.32 -0.88
CA GLY A 65 13.52 -7.29 -1.60
C GLY A 65 13.37 -7.57 -3.09
N THR A 66 14.47 -7.45 -3.82
CA THR A 66 14.52 -7.60 -5.26
C THR A 66 15.14 -8.96 -5.60
N PRO A 67 14.42 -9.87 -6.28
CA PRO A 67 15.00 -11.13 -6.70
C PRO A 67 16.08 -10.91 -7.75
N LEU A 68 17.12 -11.74 -7.75
CA LEU A 68 18.25 -11.60 -8.66
C LEU A 68 17.91 -11.93 -10.12
N THR A 69 17.02 -12.90 -10.32
CA THR A 69 16.59 -13.40 -11.63
C THR A 69 15.13 -13.81 -11.58
N ARG A 70 14.53 -13.99 -12.75
CA ARG A 70 13.19 -14.57 -12.93
C ARG A 70 13.06 -15.94 -12.27
N GLU A 71 14.03 -16.82 -12.49
CA GLU A 71 14.05 -18.16 -11.91
C GLU A 71 14.09 -18.11 -10.38
N ALA A 72 14.93 -17.24 -9.80
CA ALA A 72 15.02 -17.04 -8.36
C ALA A 72 13.70 -16.52 -7.77
N ALA A 73 13.03 -15.59 -8.47
CA ALA A 73 11.73 -15.08 -8.05
C ALA A 73 10.67 -16.19 -7.99
N ILE A 74 10.56 -17.01 -9.05
CA ILE A 74 9.61 -18.13 -9.15
C ILE A 74 9.90 -19.18 -8.07
N ALA A 75 11.17 -19.56 -7.89
CA ALA A 75 11.58 -20.51 -6.87
C ALA A 75 11.21 -20.00 -5.46
N ARG A 76 11.48 -18.71 -5.19
CA ARG A 76 11.18 -18.12 -3.88
C ARG A 76 9.69 -18.04 -3.60
N VAL A 77 8.87 -17.70 -4.59
CA VAL A 77 7.40 -17.74 -4.45
C VAL A 77 6.94 -19.14 -4.09
N ARG A 78 7.40 -20.19 -4.79
CA ARG A 78 7.00 -21.58 -4.49
C ARG A 78 7.35 -21.99 -3.06
N GLU A 79 8.55 -21.63 -2.61
CA GLU A 79 9.03 -21.93 -1.26
C GLU A 79 8.15 -21.28 -0.18
N VAL A 80 7.84 -19.99 -0.35
CA VAL A 80 7.02 -19.24 0.61
C VAL A 80 5.57 -19.71 0.58
N VAL A 81 4.99 -19.93 -0.61
CA VAL A 81 3.62 -20.44 -0.76
C VAL A 81 3.46 -21.82 -0.12
N ALA A 82 4.44 -22.71 -0.26
CA ALA A 82 4.41 -24.03 0.38
C ALA A 82 4.38 -23.94 1.93
N ALA A 83 4.96 -22.89 2.51
CA ALA A 83 4.96 -22.63 3.95
C ALA A 83 3.75 -21.79 4.44
N ALA A 84 3.05 -21.12 3.53
CA ALA A 84 2.04 -20.10 3.86
C ALA A 84 0.71 -20.65 4.39
N GLY A 85 0.40 -21.92 4.13
CA GLY A 85 -0.91 -22.50 4.43
C GLY A 85 -2.01 -21.77 3.65
N ASN A 86 -2.95 -21.14 4.38
CA ASN A 86 -4.05 -20.37 3.78
C ASN A 86 -3.80 -18.84 3.75
N THR A 87 -2.69 -18.38 4.33
CA THR A 87 -2.37 -16.95 4.40
C THR A 87 -1.97 -16.45 3.01
N PRO A 88 -2.58 -15.36 2.51
CA PRO A 88 -2.28 -14.87 1.17
C PRO A 88 -0.82 -14.42 1.05
N VAL A 89 -0.20 -14.78 -0.07
CA VAL A 89 1.18 -14.41 -0.39
C VAL A 89 1.19 -13.28 -1.41
N SER A 90 1.84 -12.17 -1.05
CA SER A 90 2.19 -11.09 -1.96
C SER A 90 3.70 -11.03 -2.16
N ALA A 91 4.16 -10.53 -3.30
CA ALA A 91 5.60 -10.48 -3.58
C ALA A 91 5.99 -9.33 -4.49
N PHE A 92 7.19 -8.81 -4.23
CA PHE A 92 7.98 -7.96 -5.13
C PHE A 92 7.37 -6.60 -5.53
N SER A 93 8.24 -5.74 -6.02
CA SER A 93 7.84 -4.50 -6.71
C SER A 93 7.59 -4.80 -8.19
N LEU A 94 6.49 -4.32 -8.75
CA LEU A 94 6.23 -4.45 -10.19
C LEU A 94 7.34 -3.83 -11.04
N ALA A 95 7.94 -2.73 -10.59
CA ALA A 95 9.06 -2.10 -11.28
C ALA A 95 10.34 -2.98 -11.27
N ASP A 96 10.55 -3.79 -10.23
CA ASP A 96 11.62 -4.78 -10.21
C ASP A 96 11.35 -5.90 -11.22
N LEU A 97 10.11 -6.39 -11.27
CA LEU A 97 9.70 -7.42 -12.23
C LEU A 97 9.85 -6.92 -13.68
N GLU A 98 9.48 -5.67 -13.98
CA GLU A 98 9.73 -5.04 -15.29
C GLU A 98 11.21 -5.01 -15.66
N ARG A 99 12.08 -4.66 -14.71
CA ARG A 99 13.53 -4.62 -14.93
C ARG A 99 14.09 -6.00 -15.24
N ILE A 100 13.71 -7.01 -14.47
CA ILE A 100 14.15 -8.39 -14.66
C ILE A 100 13.64 -8.94 -16.00
N ALA A 101 12.34 -8.77 -16.29
CA ALA A 101 11.74 -9.20 -17.56
C ALA A 101 12.47 -8.59 -18.76
N ALA A 102 12.76 -7.28 -18.70
CA ALA A 102 13.49 -6.60 -19.76
C ALA A 102 14.95 -7.09 -19.88
N ALA A 103 15.64 -7.32 -18.76
CA ALA A 103 17.02 -7.79 -18.76
C ALA A 103 17.16 -9.22 -19.33
N GLU A 104 16.18 -10.08 -19.03
CA GLU A 104 16.13 -11.46 -19.52
C GLU A 104 15.40 -11.60 -20.87
N GLN A 105 14.94 -10.49 -21.46
CA GLN A 105 14.25 -10.44 -22.75
C GLN A 105 12.97 -11.29 -22.81
N VAL A 106 12.20 -11.31 -21.72
CA VAL A 106 10.93 -12.02 -21.60
C VAL A 106 9.80 -11.00 -21.46
N PRO A 107 8.61 -11.21 -22.08
CA PRO A 107 7.46 -10.35 -21.83
C PRO A 107 7.08 -10.34 -20.34
N LEU A 108 6.76 -9.17 -19.80
CA LEU A 108 6.32 -9.02 -18.40
C LEU A 108 5.15 -9.96 -18.09
N ARG A 109 4.18 -10.07 -19.01
CA ARG A 109 3.05 -10.99 -18.91
C ARG A 109 3.46 -12.42 -18.57
N THR A 110 4.39 -12.97 -19.34
CA THR A 110 4.83 -14.36 -19.20
C THR A 110 5.49 -14.58 -17.84
N PHE A 111 6.26 -13.62 -17.35
CA PHE A 111 6.84 -13.70 -16.01
C PHE A 111 5.75 -13.66 -14.93
N LEU A 112 4.77 -12.76 -15.03
CA LEU A 112 3.65 -12.68 -14.10
C LEU A 112 2.79 -13.94 -14.09
N GLU A 113 2.51 -14.54 -15.25
CA GLU A 113 1.79 -15.81 -15.38
C GLU A 113 2.54 -16.97 -14.69
N GLU A 114 3.87 -16.99 -14.76
CA GLU A 114 4.65 -18.01 -14.05
C GLU A 114 4.68 -17.80 -12.53
N LEU A 115 4.72 -16.55 -12.08
CA LEU A 115 4.57 -16.24 -10.65
C LEU A 115 3.17 -16.67 -10.16
N LYS A 116 2.13 -16.46 -10.97
CA LYS A 116 0.79 -16.96 -10.70
C LYS A 116 0.75 -18.48 -10.62
N LEU A 117 1.37 -19.19 -11.57
CA LEU A 117 1.48 -20.65 -11.57
C LEU A 117 2.30 -21.18 -10.39
N ALA A 118 3.25 -20.39 -9.87
CA ALA A 118 3.98 -20.68 -8.64
C ALA A 118 3.14 -20.48 -7.36
N GLY A 119 1.92 -19.95 -7.48
CA GLY A 119 0.98 -19.75 -6.38
C GLY A 119 0.92 -18.33 -5.83
N LEU A 120 1.59 -17.35 -6.48
CA LEU A 120 1.47 -15.95 -6.06
C LEU A 120 0.02 -15.47 -6.21
N GLU A 121 -0.48 -14.76 -5.21
CA GLU A 121 -1.82 -14.15 -5.26
C GLU A 121 -1.76 -12.69 -5.70
N LEU A 122 -0.81 -11.91 -5.16
CA LEU A 122 -0.69 -10.48 -5.44
C LEU A 122 0.75 -10.04 -5.74
N VAL A 123 0.90 -9.10 -6.66
CA VAL A 123 2.10 -8.26 -6.70
C VAL A 123 2.03 -7.30 -5.51
N ALA A 124 3.08 -7.26 -4.68
CA ALA A 124 3.03 -6.57 -3.39
C ALA A 124 2.93 -5.05 -3.53
N GLN A 125 3.52 -4.47 -4.58
CA GLN A 125 3.39 -3.04 -4.85
C GLN A 125 3.71 -2.66 -6.29
N ALA A 126 3.14 -1.55 -6.73
CA ALA A 126 3.44 -0.88 -7.99
C ALA A 126 3.84 0.58 -7.72
N PRO A 127 5.16 0.91 -7.67
CA PRO A 127 5.62 2.29 -7.53
C PRO A 127 5.35 3.06 -8.83
N PHE A 128 4.32 3.90 -8.83
CA PHE A 128 3.82 4.61 -10.03
C PHE A 128 4.94 5.39 -10.75
N ASP A 129 5.82 6.03 -10.00
CA ASP A 129 6.93 6.86 -10.49
C ASP A 129 8.15 6.06 -10.97
N GLN A 130 8.14 4.74 -10.87
CA GLN A 130 9.22 3.86 -11.32
C GLN A 130 8.81 2.92 -12.45
N LEU A 131 7.52 2.88 -12.82
CA LEU A 131 7.03 2.09 -13.94
C LEU A 131 7.28 2.80 -15.27
N ARG A 132 7.59 2.03 -16.32
CA ARG A 132 7.81 2.59 -17.66
C ARG A 132 6.49 3.08 -18.29
N ASP A 133 5.46 2.26 -18.18
CA ASP A 133 4.08 2.58 -18.53
C ASP A 133 3.17 1.96 -17.46
N ALA A 134 2.70 2.79 -16.53
CA ALA A 134 1.93 2.32 -15.39
C ALA A 134 0.61 1.63 -15.80
N ARG A 135 -0.04 2.10 -16.87
CA ARG A 135 -1.30 1.52 -17.34
C ARG A 135 -1.07 0.12 -17.89
N LEU A 136 -0.13 -0.02 -18.83
CA LEU A 136 0.19 -1.32 -19.41
C LEU A 136 0.68 -2.30 -18.33
N ALA A 137 1.61 -1.90 -17.47
CA ALA A 137 2.15 -2.79 -16.44
C ALA A 137 1.06 -3.32 -15.48
N ILE A 138 0.10 -2.48 -15.08
CA ILE A 138 -1.01 -2.88 -14.20
C ILE A 138 -2.03 -3.76 -14.94
N GLU A 139 -2.32 -3.46 -16.21
CA GLU A 139 -3.14 -4.33 -17.07
C GLU A 139 -2.50 -5.73 -17.18
N GLU A 140 -1.18 -5.82 -17.32
CA GLU A 140 -0.46 -7.10 -17.36
C GLU A 140 -0.61 -7.91 -16.07
N VAL A 141 -0.58 -7.27 -14.90
CA VAL A 141 -0.86 -7.93 -13.61
C VAL A 141 -2.25 -8.54 -13.60
N ASN A 142 -3.27 -7.76 -14.03
CA ASN A 142 -4.65 -8.23 -14.07
C ASN A 142 -4.85 -9.36 -15.09
N ILE A 143 -4.29 -9.23 -16.30
CA ILE A 143 -4.40 -10.24 -17.36
C ILE A 143 -3.74 -11.56 -16.94
N ALA A 144 -2.61 -11.51 -16.22
CA ALA A 144 -1.97 -12.69 -15.64
C ALA A 144 -2.76 -13.35 -14.50
N GLY A 145 -3.89 -12.77 -14.08
CA GLY A 145 -4.73 -13.29 -12.99
C GLY A 145 -4.17 -13.05 -11.59
N LEU A 146 -3.28 -12.06 -11.45
CA LEU A 146 -2.76 -11.60 -10.16
C LEU A 146 -3.51 -10.37 -9.67
N GLY A 147 -3.59 -10.20 -8.35
CA GLY A 147 -3.98 -8.93 -7.75
C GLY A 147 -2.82 -7.95 -7.67
N LEU A 148 -3.12 -6.66 -7.56
CA LEU A 148 -2.17 -5.64 -7.11
C LEU A 148 -2.54 -5.25 -5.68
N ALA A 149 -1.63 -5.47 -4.72
CA ALA A 149 -1.91 -5.17 -3.31
C ALA A 149 -2.01 -3.66 -3.06
N ARG A 150 -1.14 -2.85 -3.67
CA ARG A 150 -1.14 -1.38 -3.57
C ARG A 150 -0.40 -0.70 -4.72
N LEU A 151 -0.93 0.44 -5.15
CA LEU A 151 -0.18 1.45 -5.90
C LEU A 151 0.58 2.33 -4.90
N THR A 152 1.85 2.63 -5.16
CA THR A 152 2.73 3.38 -4.25
C THR A 152 3.45 4.51 -4.98
N ILE A 153 4.11 5.39 -4.23
CA ILE A 153 5.06 6.39 -4.71
C ILE A 153 6.43 6.07 -4.08
N ASP A 154 7.50 5.98 -4.87
CA ASP A 154 8.86 5.76 -4.37
C ASP A 154 9.48 7.07 -3.85
N LYS A 155 9.73 8.05 -4.74
CA LYS A 155 10.50 9.28 -4.44
C LYS A 155 9.83 10.56 -4.92
N LEU A 156 8.50 10.64 -4.76
CA LEU A 156 7.63 11.76 -5.15
C LEU A 156 8.10 12.49 -6.44
N PRO A 157 7.53 12.17 -7.61
CA PRO A 157 8.10 12.60 -8.90
C PRO A 157 7.96 14.10 -9.19
N THR A 158 7.17 14.84 -8.40
CA THR A 158 6.81 16.22 -8.72
C THR A 158 6.44 17.04 -7.47
N ALA A 159 6.65 18.36 -7.55
CA ALA A 159 6.08 19.31 -6.59
C ALA A 159 4.58 19.55 -6.82
N ASP A 160 4.06 19.30 -8.03
CA ASP A 160 2.64 19.42 -8.38
C ASP A 160 1.88 18.13 -8.03
N VAL A 161 1.64 17.95 -6.72
CA VAL A 161 0.88 16.83 -6.16
C VAL A 161 -0.54 16.72 -6.73
N PRO A 162 -1.31 17.83 -6.91
CA PRO A 162 -2.62 17.78 -7.57
C PRO A 162 -2.61 17.17 -8.97
N ALA A 163 -1.64 17.55 -9.81
CA ALA A 163 -1.51 16.96 -11.16
C ALA A 163 -1.20 15.45 -11.09
N LEU A 164 -0.30 15.04 -10.18
CA LEU A 164 0.00 13.63 -9.95
C LEU A 164 -1.25 12.83 -9.54
N TYR A 165 -2.06 13.34 -8.62
CA TYR A 165 -3.26 12.62 -8.19
C TYR A 165 -4.35 12.57 -9.25
N ARG A 166 -4.45 13.59 -10.13
CA ARG A 166 -5.30 13.50 -11.33
C ARG A 166 -4.83 12.40 -12.30
N GLN A 167 -3.52 12.23 -12.48
CA GLN A 167 -2.96 11.13 -13.28
C GLN A 167 -3.28 9.77 -12.67
N ILE A 168 -3.18 9.63 -11.35
CA ILE A 168 -3.51 8.37 -10.65
C ILE A 168 -5.02 8.07 -10.72
N ALA A 169 -5.87 9.08 -10.60
CA ALA A 169 -7.31 8.92 -10.80
C ALA A 169 -7.63 8.48 -12.24
N ALA A 170 -6.96 9.06 -13.25
CA ALA A 170 -7.10 8.63 -14.64
C ALA A 170 -6.60 7.20 -14.85
N LEU A 171 -5.46 6.83 -14.26
CA LEU A 171 -4.95 5.45 -14.29
C LEU A 171 -5.96 4.45 -13.74
N GLN A 172 -6.63 4.77 -12.63
CA GLN A 172 -7.67 3.91 -12.09
C GLN A 172 -8.93 3.90 -12.97
N HIS A 173 -9.27 5.00 -13.65
CA HIS A 173 -10.37 5.01 -14.62
C HIS A 173 -10.10 4.06 -15.79
N ASP A 174 -8.86 4.04 -16.28
CA ASP A 174 -8.45 3.21 -17.42
C ASP A 174 -8.31 1.72 -17.04
N THR A 175 -7.76 1.43 -15.86
CA THR A 175 -7.42 0.05 -15.45
C THR A 175 -8.52 -0.62 -14.64
N GLY A 176 -9.23 0.11 -13.77
CA GLY A 176 -10.33 -0.38 -12.95
C GLY A 176 -9.96 -1.40 -11.85
N VAL A 177 -8.68 -1.71 -11.64
CA VAL A 177 -8.23 -2.82 -10.77
C VAL A 177 -7.51 -2.39 -9.49
N ILE A 178 -7.22 -1.09 -9.33
CA ILE A 178 -6.47 -0.58 -8.19
C ILE A 178 -7.41 -0.44 -6.99
N LYS A 179 -7.21 -1.30 -5.99
CA LYS A 179 -7.99 -1.27 -4.74
C LYS A 179 -7.48 -0.21 -3.75
N THR A 180 -6.17 0.02 -3.76
CA THR A 180 -5.48 0.75 -2.70
C THR A 180 -4.35 1.61 -3.24
N PHE A 181 -4.28 2.85 -2.75
CA PHE A 181 -3.19 3.78 -3.01
C PHE A 181 -2.52 4.22 -1.72
N ALA A 182 -1.19 4.13 -1.67
CA ALA A 182 -0.35 4.65 -0.58
C ALA A 182 0.35 5.94 -1.04
N PRO A 183 -0.14 7.13 -0.63
CA PRO A 183 0.27 8.41 -1.21
C PRO A 183 1.62 8.94 -0.72
N LEU A 184 2.16 8.39 0.36
CA LEU A 184 3.39 8.85 0.97
C LEU A 184 4.63 8.16 0.36
N PRO A 185 5.75 8.87 0.16
CA PRO A 185 6.94 8.36 -0.53
C PRO A 185 7.67 7.27 0.26
N ARG A 186 7.83 6.08 -0.32
CA ARG A 186 8.50 4.95 0.33
C ARG A 186 9.98 5.17 0.60
N SER A 187 10.63 6.00 -0.21
CA SER A 187 12.04 6.38 -0.05
C SER A 187 12.15 7.89 0.06
N VAL A 188 12.68 8.37 1.19
CA VAL A 188 12.93 9.80 1.43
C VAL A 188 14.44 10.03 1.53
N ASN A 189 14.93 11.10 0.90
CA ASN A 189 16.32 11.52 1.09
C ASN A 189 16.49 12.03 2.53
N PRO A 190 17.33 11.40 3.38
CA PRO A 190 17.50 11.84 4.76
C PRO A 190 18.05 13.27 4.90
N ALA A 191 18.73 13.78 3.87
CA ALA A 191 19.23 15.15 3.85
C ALA A 191 18.11 16.19 3.61
N VAL A 192 16.97 15.77 3.06
CA VAL A 192 15.80 16.61 2.79
C VAL A 192 14.55 15.81 3.16
N PRO A 193 14.29 15.58 4.46
CA PRO A 193 13.15 14.77 4.89
C PRO A 193 11.83 15.46 4.57
N THR A 194 10.76 14.67 4.47
CA THR A 194 9.40 15.22 4.44
C THR A 194 9.06 15.84 5.78
N THR A 195 8.15 16.81 5.80
CA THR A 195 7.58 17.31 7.04
C THR A 195 6.25 16.61 7.34
N GLY A 196 5.87 16.54 8.61
CA GLY A 196 4.54 16.04 8.99
C GLY A 196 3.40 16.83 8.35
N TYR A 197 3.60 18.14 8.10
CA TYR A 197 2.67 18.96 7.34
C TYR A 197 2.51 18.43 5.91
N ASP A 198 3.61 18.16 5.20
CA ASP A 198 3.58 17.66 3.83
C ASP A 198 2.90 16.30 3.75
N ASP A 199 3.18 15.41 4.69
CA ASP A 199 2.63 14.05 4.69
C ASP A 199 1.11 14.06 4.97
N VAL A 200 0.67 14.80 5.98
CA VAL A 200 -0.76 15.01 6.28
C VAL A 200 -1.46 15.63 5.07
N ARG A 201 -0.84 16.64 4.44
CA ARG A 201 -1.39 17.31 3.27
C ARG A 201 -1.54 16.35 2.09
N ARG A 202 -0.56 15.49 1.83
CA ARG A 202 -0.58 14.49 0.76
C ARG A 202 -1.70 13.48 0.96
N ILE A 203 -1.88 12.96 2.17
CA ILE A 203 -2.96 12.01 2.48
C ILE A 203 -4.33 12.65 2.22
N ALA A 204 -4.54 13.86 2.74
CA ALA A 204 -5.80 14.57 2.56
C ALA A 204 -6.10 14.86 1.09
N LEU A 205 -5.10 15.35 0.35
CA LEU A 205 -5.24 15.56 -1.09
C LEU A 205 -5.51 14.26 -1.84
N ALA A 206 -4.87 13.14 -1.48
CA ALA A 206 -5.09 11.87 -2.14
C ALA A 206 -6.56 11.42 -2.00
N ARG A 207 -7.14 11.54 -0.80
CA ARG A 207 -8.56 11.24 -0.56
C ARG A 207 -9.50 12.11 -1.40
N LEU A 208 -9.19 13.39 -1.52
CA LEU A 208 -10.03 14.37 -2.20
C LEU A 208 -9.93 14.26 -3.74
N PHE A 209 -8.72 14.12 -4.28
CA PHE A 209 -8.48 14.04 -5.72
C PHE A 209 -8.78 12.66 -6.32
N ILE A 210 -8.57 11.58 -5.55
CA ILE A 210 -8.69 10.21 -6.06
C ILE A 210 -10.01 9.61 -5.57
N THR A 211 -11.07 9.91 -6.33
CA THR A 211 -12.44 9.52 -5.96
C THR A 211 -12.79 8.08 -6.31
N ASN A 212 -12.01 7.45 -7.19
CA ASN A 212 -12.28 6.14 -7.78
C ASN A 212 -11.34 5.01 -7.29
N ILE A 213 -10.36 5.30 -6.44
CA ILE A 213 -9.63 4.28 -5.67
C ILE A 213 -10.33 4.14 -4.30
N PRO A 214 -10.77 2.92 -3.91
CA PRO A 214 -11.51 2.72 -2.65
C PRO A 214 -10.72 3.14 -1.39
N SER A 215 -9.48 2.66 -1.27
CA SER A 215 -8.68 2.76 -0.05
C SER A 215 -7.48 3.68 -0.21
N ILE A 216 -7.29 4.58 0.76
CA ILE A 216 -6.07 5.37 0.95
C ILE A 216 -5.36 4.81 2.18
N GLN A 217 -4.15 4.29 1.93
CA GLN A 217 -3.41 3.47 2.87
C GLN A 217 -2.17 4.18 3.39
N VAL A 218 -1.82 3.93 4.66
CA VAL A 218 -0.56 4.37 5.27
C VAL A 218 0.21 3.16 5.80
N ASP A 219 1.51 3.11 5.50
CA ASP A 219 2.41 2.05 5.97
C ASP A 219 2.80 2.33 7.43
N TRP A 220 2.30 1.49 8.34
CA TRP A 220 2.50 1.62 9.79
C TRP A 220 3.97 1.50 10.18
N SER A 221 4.68 0.54 9.60
CA SER A 221 6.08 0.30 9.93
C SER A 221 6.99 1.41 9.41
N LEU A 222 6.66 1.99 8.25
CA LEU A 222 7.45 3.07 7.67
C LEU A 222 7.22 4.44 8.35
N TYR A 223 5.97 4.81 8.62
CA TYR A 223 5.62 6.14 9.13
C TYR A 223 5.36 6.20 10.64
N GLY A 224 5.22 5.03 11.27
CA GLY A 224 5.04 4.88 12.71
C GLY A 224 3.64 5.26 13.22
N PRO A 225 3.33 4.88 14.47
CA PRO A 225 1.99 4.98 15.05
C PRO A 225 1.45 6.42 15.13
N LYS A 226 2.31 7.40 15.40
CA LYS A 226 1.88 8.80 15.58
C LYS A 226 1.37 9.42 14.29
N LEU A 227 2.12 9.29 13.20
CA LEU A 227 1.69 9.81 11.91
C LEU A 227 0.52 8.98 11.36
N ALA A 228 0.54 7.65 11.53
CA ALA A 228 -0.58 6.79 11.16
C ALA A 228 -1.89 7.22 11.84
N GLN A 229 -1.87 7.52 13.14
CA GLN A 229 -3.05 8.02 13.85
C GLN A 229 -3.55 9.34 13.28
N VAL A 230 -2.67 10.31 13.02
CA VAL A 230 -3.06 11.59 12.41
C VAL A 230 -3.61 11.38 11.01
N ALA A 231 -2.99 10.51 10.20
CA ALA A 231 -3.41 10.19 8.84
C ALA A 231 -4.88 9.72 8.78
N LEU A 232 -5.31 8.92 9.76
CA LEU A 232 -6.69 8.45 9.86
C LEU A 232 -7.70 9.60 10.03
N THR A 233 -7.29 10.70 10.63
CA THR A 233 -8.13 11.90 10.83
C THR A 233 -8.13 12.86 9.64
N VAL A 234 -7.36 12.54 8.60
CA VAL A 234 -7.23 13.37 7.40
C VAL A 234 -7.41 12.58 6.10
N GLY A 235 -8.16 11.47 6.15
CA GLY A 235 -8.64 10.78 4.94
C GLY A 235 -8.09 9.39 4.69
N ALA A 236 -7.09 8.91 5.44
CA ALA A 236 -6.67 7.50 5.38
C ALA A 236 -7.75 6.59 6.01
N ASP A 237 -7.95 5.40 5.43
CA ASP A 237 -8.90 4.40 5.92
C ASP A 237 -8.28 3.03 6.16
N ASP A 238 -7.02 2.83 5.76
CA ASP A 238 -6.32 1.57 5.89
C ASP A 238 -4.88 1.73 6.38
N LEU A 239 -4.44 0.82 7.25
CA LEU A 239 -3.08 0.76 7.78
C LEU A 239 -2.39 -0.56 7.40
N ASP A 240 -1.27 -0.47 6.70
CA ASP A 240 -0.50 -1.62 6.21
C ASP A 240 0.72 -1.91 7.09
N SER A 241 1.33 -3.08 6.88
CA SER A 241 2.64 -3.44 7.45
C SER A 241 2.67 -3.40 8.98
N VAL A 242 1.59 -3.81 9.64
CA VAL A 242 1.58 -3.98 11.11
C VAL A 242 2.29 -5.28 11.44
N SER A 243 3.17 -5.27 12.44
CA SER A 243 3.85 -6.51 12.83
C SER A 243 2.85 -7.57 13.33
N PRO A 244 2.97 -8.84 12.89
CA PRO A 244 2.16 -9.95 13.38
C PRO A 244 2.69 -10.51 14.71
N ILE A 245 3.85 -10.06 15.19
CA ILE A 245 4.49 -10.56 16.41
C ILE A 245 4.00 -9.75 17.61
N ASP A 246 3.09 -10.34 18.39
CA ASP A 246 2.54 -9.72 19.60
C ASP A 246 3.39 -9.95 20.87
N GLU A 247 4.37 -10.85 20.80
CA GLU A 247 5.32 -11.11 21.88
C GLU A 247 6.39 -10.02 21.94
N VAL A 248 6.20 -9.05 22.83
CA VAL A 248 7.13 -7.93 23.03
C VAL A 248 7.58 -7.83 24.50
N PRO A 249 8.86 -7.51 24.78
CA PRO A 249 9.39 -7.40 26.15
C PRO A 249 8.64 -6.38 27.02
N GLU A 250 8.07 -5.34 26.40
CA GLU A 250 7.36 -4.25 27.07
C GLU A 250 5.92 -4.62 27.46
N GLY A 251 5.53 -5.88 27.23
CA GLY A 251 4.26 -6.46 27.64
C GLY A 251 3.09 -6.18 26.67
N ARG A 252 1.98 -6.88 26.89
CA ARG A 252 0.81 -6.91 25.99
C ARG A 252 0.31 -5.54 25.53
N ARG A 253 0.37 -4.52 26.38
CA ARG A 253 -0.10 -3.17 26.00
C ARG A 253 0.74 -2.60 24.86
N ARG A 254 2.01 -2.96 24.72
CA ARG A 254 2.89 -2.52 23.64
C ARG A 254 2.92 -3.48 22.46
N ALA A 255 2.14 -4.57 22.50
CA ALA A 255 2.01 -5.47 21.38
C ALA A 255 1.41 -4.73 20.16
N PRO A 256 1.90 -5.00 18.94
CA PRO A 256 1.43 -4.35 17.72
C PRO A 256 -0.09 -4.35 17.54
N LEU A 257 -0.76 -5.48 17.76
CA LEU A 257 -2.23 -5.57 17.61
C LEU A 257 -2.98 -4.63 18.58
N GLU A 258 -2.55 -4.58 19.84
CA GLU A 258 -3.17 -3.73 20.85
C GLU A 258 -2.83 -2.25 20.61
N GLU A 259 -1.62 -1.95 20.12
CA GLU A 259 -1.21 -0.60 19.79
C GLU A 259 -2.00 -0.02 18.62
N ILE A 260 -2.15 -0.76 17.52
CA ILE A 260 -2.91 -0.27 16.37
C ILE A 260 -4.39 -0.07 16.70
N ARG A 261 -5.01 -1.02 17.41
CA ARG A 261 -6.42 -0.90 17.84
C ARG A 261 -6.65 0.36 18.67
N ARG A 262 -5.75 0.68 19.59
CA ARG A 262 -5.84 1.92 20.38
C ARG A 262 -5.62 3.17 19.54
N ASN A 263 -4.68 3.17 18.61
CA ASN A 263 -4.43 4.33 17.75
C ASN A 263 -5.65 4.63 16.87
N ILE A 264 -6.26 3.60 16.28
CA ILE A 264 -7.50 3.72 15.50
C ILE A 264 -8.65 4.21 16.39
N ALA A 265 -8.86 3.60 17.56
CA ALA A 265 -9.93 4.01 18.48
C ALA A 265 -9.77 5.46 18.97
N ALA A 266 -8.54 5.90 19.23
CA ALA A 266 -8.25 7.27 19.64
C ALA A 266 -8.44 8.30 18.50
N ALA A 267 -8.48 7.87 17.23
CA ALA A 267 -8.94 8.66 16.10
C ALA A 267 -10.47 8.68 15.94
N ALA A 268 -11.22 8.15 16.92
CA ALA A 268 -12.68 7.98 16.89
C ALA A 268 -13.16 7.11 15.71
N LEU A 269 -12.46 6.01 15.48
CA LEU A 269 -12.73 5.04 14.41
C LEU A 269 -12.77 3.60 14.97
N GLU A 270 -13.32 2.68 14.19
CA GLU A 270 -13.49 1.27 14.54
C GLU A 270 -12.45 0.39 13.82
N PRO A 271 -11.53 -0.27 14.55
CA PRO A 271 -10.50 -1.11 13.95
C PRO A 271 -11.08 -2.43 13.45
N VAL A 272 -10.81 -2.74 12.17
CA VAL A 272 -11.16 -4.01 11.53
C VAL A 272 -9.89 -4.66 10.99
N GLU A 273 -9.52 -5.81 11.52
CA GLU A 273 -8.41 -6.58 10.96
C GLU A 273 -8.84 -7.19 9.62
N ARG A 274 -7.97 -7.08 8.61
CA ARG A 274 -8.17 -7.70 7.29
C ARG A 274 -6.98 -8.58 6.91
N ASP A 275 -7.18 -9.47 5.95
CA ASP A 275 -6.11 -10.19 5.26
C ASP A 275 -5.59 -9.42 4.03
N GLY A 276 -4.61 -10.00 3.33
CA GLY A 276 -4.06 -9.47 2.08
C GLY A 276 -5.06 -9.42 0.91
N ARG A 277 -6.19 -10.14 1.00
CA ARG A 277 -7.28 -10.14 0.00
C ARG A 277 -8.31 -9.04 0.26
N PHE A 278 -8.17 -8.31 1.37
CA PHE A 278 -9.11 -7.35 1.93
C PHE A 278 -10.36 -7.97 2.59
N ASP A 279 -10.32 -9.26 2.90
CA ASP A 279 -11.37 -9.93 3.66
C ASP A 279 -11.17 -9.67 5.16
N ALA A 280 -12.27 -9.47 5.90
CA ALA A 280 -12.22 -9.27 7.35
C ALA A 280 -11.80 -10.56 8.08
N ARG A 281 -11.00 -10.43 9.14
CA ARG A 281 -10.50 -11.53 9.98
C ARG A 281 -11.02 -11.46 11.41
#